data_AF-A0A382TPP3-F1
#
_entry.id   AF-A0A382TPP3-F1
#
_cell.length_a   1.000
_cell.length_b   1.000
_cell.length_c   1.000
_cell.angle_alpha   90.00
_cell.angle_beta   90.00
_cell.angle_gamma   90.00
#
_symmetry.space_group_name_H-M   'P 1'
#
loop_
_entity.id
_entity.type
_entity.pdbx_description
1 polymer ?
#
loop_
_entity_poly.entity_id
_entity_poly.type
_entity_poly.pdbx_seq_one_letter_code
_entity_poly.pdbx_strand_id
1 'polypeptide(L)'
;VIQGNASKELTQLAKALNFPVTNTLMGLGAYPGTDPQFIGMLGMHGTYEANMVMHNCDLMLAVGARFDDRITNSPELFSVDSRKIHIDADPASLSKIIDVDIPIVGSAKTCLSQLIEELKKEKYQIDHESIKPWWDQINLWRNEHGLNHNLVDQVSSNGKILPQQVVQSLYRETRGEAFITSDVGQHQMFAAQYYLFDKPRRWINSGGLGTMGFGLPAAMGVQLAHPGSVVACITGEGSIQMCIQELSTCLQYGLPIKIININNQSLGMVKQWQDMQYGGRLSESTYQGSLPNFIDLAKS
;
A
#
# COMPACT_ATOMS: atom_id res chain seq x y z
N VAL A 1 6.10 7.81 9.07
CA VAL A 1 4.95 8.76 9.21
C VAL A 1 3.78 8.24 10.05
N ILE A 2 3.17 7.09 9.72
CA ILE A 2 1.96 6.59 10.41
C ILE A 2 2.20 6.36 11.91
N GLN A 3 3.26 5.64 12.29
CA GLN A 3 3.58 5.38 13.70
C GLN A 3 3.82 6.67 14.50
N GLY A 4 4.51 7.64 13.89
CA GLY A 4 4.80 8.96 14.48
C GLY A 4 3.65 9.96 14.43
N ASN A 5 2.45 9.58 13.98
CA ASN A 5 1.27 10.45 13.85
C ASN A 5 1.55 11.77 13.08
N ALA A 6 2.30 11.67 11.98
CA ALA A 6 2.81 12.82 11.23
C ALA A 6 2.12 13.09 9.89
N SER A 7 0.95 12.47 9.63
CA SER A 7 0.23 12.59 8.35
C SER A 7 -0.20 14.02 8.03
N LYS A 8 -0.56 14.80 9.05
CA LYS A 8 -0.95 16.20 8.89
C LYS A 8 0.23 17.05 8.44
N GLU A 9 1.37 16.90 9.11
CA GLU A 9 2.60 17.60 8.81
C GLU A 9 3.14 17.19 7.44
N LEU A 10 3.09 15.89 7.11
CA LEU A 10 3.46 15.41 5.76
C LEU A 10 2.59 16.10 4.68
N THR A 11 1.28 16.12 4.89
CA THR A 11 0.34 16.74 3.94
C THR A 11 0.61 18.23 3.79
N GLN A 12 0.83 18.93 4.89
CA GLN A 12 1.13 20.36 4.89
C GLN A 12 2.43 20.67 4.15
N LEU A 13 3.48 19.89 4.39
CA LEU A 13 4.76 20.07 3.71
C LEU A 13 4.63 19.78 2.20
N ALA A 14 4.01 18.66 1.84
CA ALA A 14 3.81 18.29 0.44
C ALA A 14 3.00 19.35 -0.33
N LYS A 15 1.96 19.93 0.30
CA LYS A 15 1.18 21.03 -0.29
C LYS A 15 1.98 22.31 -0.45
N ALA A 16 2.80 22.66 0.55
CA ALA A 16 3.66 23.85 0.48
C ALA A 16 4.74 23.74 -0.60
N LEU A 17 5.24 22.53 -0.85
CA LEU A 17 6.29 22.26 -1.85
C LEU A 17 5.73 21.83 -3.21
N ASN A 18 4.43 21.55 -3.34
CA ASN A 18 3.80 20.96 -4.52
C ASN A 18 4.55 19.71 -5.07
N PHE A 19 5.25 18.97 -4.22
CA PHE A 19 6.01 17.78 -4.62
C PHE A 19 5.08 16.57 -4.77
N PRO A 20 5.37 15.63 -5.69
CA PRO A 20 4.65 14.37 -5.74
C PRO A 20 4.93 13.54 -4.49
N VAL A 21 3.93 12.77 -4.05
CA VAL A 21 4.01 11.91 -2.86
C VAL A 21 3.73 10.47 -3.25
N THR A 22 4.67 9.59 -2.93
CA THR A 22 4.49 8.14 -3.00
C THR A 22 4.60 7.53 -1.60
N ASN A 23 3.93 6.40 -1.39
CA ASN A 23 3.95 5.68 -0.12
C ASN A 23 4.54 4.28 -0.31
N THR A 24 5.23 3.78 0.72
CA THR A 24 5.50 2.35 0.83
C THR A 24 4.20 1.59 1.11
N LEU A 25 4.21 0.25 0.99
CA LEU A 25 3.08 -0.59 1.40
C LEU A 25 2.64 -0.32 2.85
N MET A 26 3.61 -0.11 3.75
CA MET A 26 3.34 0.21 5.16
C MET A 26 2.93 1.67 5.39
N GLY A 27 3.10 2.52 4.38
CA GLY A 27 2.80 3.94 4.42
C GLY A 27 1.45 4.32 3.81
N LEU A 28 0.67 3.37 3.26
CA LEU A 28 -0.63 3.66 2.66
C LEU A 28 -1.56 4.35 3.68
N GLY A 29 -2.14 5.49 3.27
CA GLY A 29 -2.92 6.37 4.13
C GLY A 29 -2.10 7.42 4.90
N ALA A 30 -0.77 7.43 4.79
CA ALA A 30 0.05 8.49 5.38
C ALA A 30 -0.21 9.86 4.74
N TYR A 31 -0.45 9.87 3.42
CA TYR A 31 -0.92 10.98 2.61
C TYR A 31 -2.21 10.57 1.90
N PRO A 32 -3.19 11.46 1.67
CA PRO A 32 -4.47 11.06 1.12
C PRO A 32 -4.36 10.46 -0.29
N GLY A 33 -4.89 9.26 -0.48
CA GLY A 33 -4.81 8.53 -1.74
C GLY A 33 -5.62 9.14 -2.88
N THR A 34 -6.66 9.92 -2.57
CA THR A 34 -7.48 10.65 -3.56
C THR A 34 -6.88 11.99 -3.99
N ASP A 35 -5.83 12.45 -3.32
CA ASP A 35 -5.21 13.74 -3.63
C ASP A 35 -4.36 13.63 -4.91
N PRO A 36 -4.43 14.62 -5.84
CA PRO A 36 -3.69 14.57 -7.11
C PRO A 36 -2.16 14.46 -6.96
N GLN A 37 -1.60 14.90 -5.82
CA GLN A 37 -0.16 14.76 -5.57
C GLN A 37 0.23 13.32 -5.21
N PHE A 38 -0.72 12.46 -4.86
CA PHE A 38 -0.45 11.05 -4.65
C PHE A 38 -0.24 10.35 -5.99
N ILE A 39 0.94 9.76 -6.16
CA ILE A 39 1.32 9.06 -7.39
C ILE A 39 1.27 7.54 -7.24
N GLY A 40 0.66 7.04 -6.16
CA GLY A 40 0.54 5.61 -5.90
C GLY A 40 1.66 5.05 -5.00
N MET A 41 1.61 3.74 -4.79
CA MET A 41 2.63 2.99 -4.07
C MET A 41 3.88 2.79 -4.95
N LEU A 42 5.08 2.88 -4.39
CA LEU A 42 6.33 2.52 -5.10
C LEU A 42 6.78 1.07 -4.80
N GLY A 43 7.71 0.56 -5.61
CA GLY A 43 8.39 -0.72 -5.44
C GLY A 43 7.95 -1.78 -6.46
N MET A 44 8.23 -3.05 -6.15
CA MET A 44 8.05 -4.20 -7.05
C MET A 44 6.65 -4.32 -7.67
N HIS A 45 5.61 -3.96 -6.92
CA HIS A 45 4.22 -3.91 -7.38
C HIS A 45 3.63 -2.49 -7.30
N GLY A 46 4.50 -1.48 -7.32
CA GLY A 46 4.11 -0.09 -7.33
C GLY A 46 3.50 0.38 -8.66
N THR A 47 3.03 1.62 -8.68
CA THR A 47 2.64 2.29 -9.90
C THR A 47 3.88 2.66 -10.72
N TYR A 48 3.72 2.71 -12.04
CA TYR A 48 4.82 3.01 -12.94
C TYR A 48 5.36 4.42 -12.70
N GLU A 49 4.46 5.41 -12.58
CA GLU A 49 4.83 6.80 -12.32
C GLU A 49 5.54 6.98 -10.97
N ALA A 50 5.20 6.20 -9.92
CA ALA A 50 5.93 6.25 -8.65
C ALA A 50 7.37 5.77 -8.80
N ASN A 51 7.59 4.65 -9.47
CA ASN A 51 8.93 4.12 -9.69
C ASN A 51 9.75 5.04 -10.61
N MET A 52 9.15 5.61 -11.63
CA MET A 52 9.82 6.56 -12.53
C MET A 52 10.17 7.89 -11.82
N VAL A 53 9.29 8.40 -10.95
CA VAL A 53 9.60 9.55 -10.11
C VAL A 53 10.79 9.27 -9.21
N MET A 54 10.81 8.12 -8.54
CA MET A 54 11.90 7.75 -7.64
C MET A 54 13.23 7.55 -8.38
N HIS A 55 13.19 7.03 -9.61
CA HIS A 55 14.38 6.86 -10.42
C HIS A 55 14.95 8.19 -10.94
N ASN A 56 14.09 9.11 -11.38
CA ASN A 56 14.50 10.33 -12.09
C ASN A 56 14.46 11.61 -11.24
N CYS A 57 14.11 11.53 -9.95
CA CYS A 57 14.12 12.73 -9.10
C CYS A 57 15.54 13.23 -8.85
N ASP A 58 15.67 14.54 -8.69
CA ASP A 58 16.91 15.22 -8.28
C ASP A 58 17.00 15.38 -6.75
N LEU A 59 15.86 15.31 -6.06
CA LEU A 59 15.74 15.36 -4.61
C LEU A 59 14.74 14.30 -4.12
N MET A 60 15.16 13.52 -3.13
CA MET A 60 14.31 12.58 -2.41
C MET A 60 14.21 12.96 -0.93
N LEU A 61 12.99 13.09 -0.43
CA LEU A 61 12.71 13.22 1.00
C LEU A 61 12.07 11.93 1.53
N ALA A 62 12.88 11.06 2.11
CA ALA A 62 12.42 9.82 2.73
C ALA A 62 12.06 10.06 4.21
N VAL A 63 10.79 9.81 4.58
CA VAL A 63 10.28 10.12 5.93
C VAL A 63 9.73 8.87 6.62
N GLY A 64 10.49 8.32 7.57
CA GLY A 64 10.15 7.10 8.31
C GLY A 64 9.94 5.92 7.38
N ALA A 65 10.86 5.74 6.44
CA ALA A 65 10.94 4.62 5.50
C ALA A 65 12.33 4.00 5.58
N ARG A 66 12.43 2.68 5.43
CA ARG A 66 13.65 1.91 5.71
C ARG A 66 14.38 1.37 4.47
N PHE A 67 14.04 1.88 3.28
CA PHE A 67 14.61 1.45 1.99
C PHE A 67 14.65 -0.08 1.81
N ASP A 68 13.53 -0.75 2.11
CA ASP A 68 13.38 -2.20 1.98
C ASP A 68 13.64 -2.70 0.55
N ASP A 69 14.13 -3.94 0.42
CA ASP A 69 14.47 -4.57 -0.86
C ASP A 69 13.27 -4.68 -1.82
N ARG A 70 12.04 -4.78 -1.30
CA ARG A 70 10.81 -4.73 -2.11
C ARG A 70 10.55 -3.39 -2.78
N ILE A 71 11.25 -2.34 -2.34
CA ILE A 71 11.20 -1.00 -2.92
C ILE A 71 12.43 -0.76 -3.78
N THR A 72 13.63 -0.97 -3.22
CA THR A 72 14.87 -0.59 -3.90
C THR A 72 15.26 -1.58 -5.00
N ASN A 73 14.90 -2.85 -4.84
CA ASN A 73 15.32 -3.98 -5.67
C ASN A 73 16.85 -4.06 -5.78
N SER A 74 17.46 -3.31 -6.70
CA SER A 74 18.90 -3.11 -6.86
C SER A 74 19.31 -1.76 -6.23
N PRO A 75 19.83 -1.72 -4.99
CA PRO A 75 20.16 -0.47 -4.30
C PRO A 75 21.10 0.45 -5.10
N GLU A 76 22.05 -0.12 -5.83
CA GLU A 76 23.01 0.59 -6.68
C GLU A 76 22.37 1.32 -7.87
N LEU A 77 21.15 0.96 -8.27
CA LEU A 77 20.38 1.60 -9.34
C LEU A 77 19.22 2.46 -8.80
N PHE A 78 19.07 2.53 -7.47
CA PHE A 78 17.94 3.19 -6.85
C PHE A 78 18.20 4.69 -6.68
N SER A 79 17.54 5.51 -7.51
CA SER A 79 17.57 6.97 -7.42
C SER A 79 19.00 7.53 -7.45
N VAL A 80 19.76 7.14 -8.48
CA VAL A 80 21.22 7.33 -8.54
C VAL A 80 21.62 8.81 -8.55
N ASP A 81 20.86 9.64 -9.25
CA ASP A 81 21.17 11.06 -9.46
C ASP A 81 20.54 12.00 -8.41
N SER A 82 19.78 11.46 -7.46
CA SER A 82 19.08 12.28 -6.47
C SER A 82 19.96 12.61 -5.27
N ARG A 83 19.80 13.83 -4.75
CA ARG A 83 20.15 14.18 -3.38
C ARG A 83 19.12 13.60 -2.42
N LYS A 84 19.55 12.92 -1.36
CA LYS A 84 18.68 12.13 -0.48
C LYS A 84 18.68 12.71 0.93
N ILE A 85 17.50 13.08 1.40
CA ILE A 85 17.23 13.46 2.79
C ILE A 85 16.46 12.32 3.45
N HIS A 86 16.94 11.82 4.58
CA HIS A 86 16.32 10.70 5.27
C HIS A 86 16.05 11.03 6.73
N ILE A 87 14.77 11.12 7.06
CA ILE A 87 14.28 11.32 8.42
C ILE A 87 13.87 9.97 8.97
N ASP A 88 14.54 9.51 10.02
CA ASP A 88 14.12 8.33 10.77
C ASP A 88 14.33 8.51 12.28
N ALA A 89 13.45 7.90 13.08
CA ALA A 89 13.59 7.93 14.53
C ALA A 89 14.64 6.93 15.01
N ASP A 90 14.89 5.87 14.23
CA ASP A 90 15.92 4.88 14.51
C ASP A 90 17.21 5.22 13.75
N PRO A 91 18.29 5.63 14.45
CA PRO A 91 19.56 5.93 13.80
C PRO A 91 20.16 4.71 13.06
N ALA A 92 19.83 3.48 13.45
CA ALA A 92 20.33 2.27 12.78
C ALA A 92 19.69 2.04 11.40
N SER A 93 18.63 2.78 11.06
CA SER A 93 17.99 2.72 9.74
C SER A 93 18.61 3.68 8.72
N LEU A 94 19.35 4.70 9.17
CA LEU A 94 19.98 5.70 8.30
C LEU A 94 21.22 5.12 7.62
N SER A 95 21.37 5.35 6.31
CA SER A 95 22.44 4.78 5.47
C SER A 95 22.63 3.26 5.61
N LYS A 96 21.59 2.52 6.00
CA LYS A 96 21.68 1.06 6.16
C LYS A 96 21.70 0.31 4.82
N ILE A 97 20.90 0.77 3.86
CA ILE A 97 20.72 0.14 2.54
C ILE A 97 21.06 1.11 1.41
N ILE A 98 20.58 2.35 1.52
CA ILE A 98 20.86 3.43 0.58
C ILE A 98 21.63 4.50 1.33
N ASP A 99 22.78 4.92 0.80
CA ASP A 99 23.53 6.05 1.34
C ASP A 99 22.75 7.35 1.14
N VAL A 100 22.65 8.16 2.21
CA VAL A 100 21.88 9.40 2.21
C VAL A 100 22.79 10.61 2.45
N ASP A 101 22.52 11.71 1.77
CA ASP A 101 23.32 12.94 1.87
C ASP A 101 23.02 13.72 3.15
N ILE A 102 21.76 13.69 3.59
CA ILE A 102 21.29 14.43 4.77
C ILE A 102 20.51 13.47 5.69
N PRO A 103 21.18 12.78 6.62
CA PRO A 103 20.54 11.99 7.65
C PRO A 103 19.98 12.90 8.76
N ILE A 104 18.73 12.68 9.16
CA ILE A 104 18.06 13.38 10.27
C ILE A 104 17.51 12.35 11.24
N VAL A 105 18.11 12.26 12.43
CA VAL A 105 17.62 11.42 13.52
C VAL A 105 16.53 12.18 14.27
N GLY A 106 15.29 11.70 14.19
CA GLY A 106 14.19 12.33 14.90
C GLY A 106 12.82 11.79 14.54
N SER A 107 11.82 12.15 15.35
CA SER A 107 10.45 11.78 15.04
C SER A 107 9.99 12.51 13.78
N ALA A 108 9.33 11.78 12.86
CA ALA A 108 8.80 12.36 11.62
C ALA A 108 7.95 13.62 11.88
N LYS A 109 7.14 13.61 12.94
CA LYS A 109 6.27 14.74 13.29
C LYS A 109 7.09 15.98 13.65
N THR A 110 8.10 15.83 14.51
CA THR A 110 8.95 16.95 14.94
C THR A 110 9.72 17.53 13.75
N CYS A 111 10.39 16.67 12.98
CA CYS A 111 11.23 17.10 11.86
C CYS A 111 10.40 17.80 10.77
N LEU A 112 9.24 17.24 10.40
CA LEU A 112 8.36 17.86 9.41
C LEU A 112 7.81 19.20 9.89
N SER A 113 7.40 19.32 11.15
CA SER A 113 6.95 20.60 11.72
C SER A 113 8.04 21.67 11.66
N GLN A 114 9.28 21.32 12.00
CA GLN A 114 10.42 22.25 11.94
C GLN A 114 10.71 22.68 10.51
N LEU A 115 10.69 21.75 9.53
CA LEU A 115 10.84 22.09 8.12
C LEU A 115 9.76 23.07 7.65
N ILE A 116 8.50 22.84 8.03
CA ILE A 116 7.39 23.75 7.72
C ILE A 116 7.59 25.13 8.35
N GLU A 117 8.09 25.20 9.58
CA GLU A 117 8.39 26.47 10.25
C GLU A 117 9.51 27.23 9.55
N GLU A 118 10.58 26.56 9.13
CA GLU A 118 11.67 27.19 8.38
C GLU A 118 11.20 27.70 7.01
N LEU A 119 10.39 26.92 6.27
CA LEU A 119 9.79 27.39 5.01
C LEU A 119 8.95 28.65 5.21
N LYS A 120 8.23 28.77 6.33
CA LYS A 120 7.46 29.97 6.66
C LYS A 120 8.35 31.16 7.02
N LYS A 121 9.43 30.94 7.77
CA LYS A 121 10.38 32.00 8.16
C LYS A 121 11.08 32.60 6.94
N GLU A 122 11.51 31.73 6.02
CA GLU A 122 12.09 32.10 4.73
C GLU A 122 11.06 32.70 3.75
N LYS A 123 9.77 32.72 4.13
CA LYS A 123 8.64 33.13 3.29
C LYS A 123 8.65 32.43 1.93
N TYR A 124 9.09 31.18 1.92
CA TYR A 124 9.24 30.39 0.70
C TYR A 124 7.94 30.42 -0.11
N GLN A 125 8.06 30.76 -1.39
CA GLN A 125 6.99 30.67 -2.35
C GLN A 125 7.41 29.65 -3.39
N ILE A 126 6.49 28.76 -3.72
CA ILE A 126 6.73 27.78 -4.76
C ILE A 126 6.80 28.46 -6.13
N ASP A 127 7.86 28.15 -6.86
CA ASP A 127 7.95 28.45 -8.28
C ASP A 127 7.17 27.38 -9.07
N HIS A 128 5.90 27.67 -9.32
CA HIS A 128 5.01 26.79 -10.08
C HIS A 128 5.47 26.55 -11.52
N GLU A 129 6.17 27.50 -12.14
CA GLU A 129 6.68 27.34 -13.50
C GLU A 129 7.85 26.37 -13.53
N SER A 130 8.72 26.40 -12.51
CA SER A 130 9.84 25.48 -12.41
C SER A 130 9.41 24.01 -12.21
N ILE A 131 8.34 23.77 -11.44
CA ILE A 131 7.88 22.40 -11.12
C ILE A 131 6.92 21.83 -12.17
N LYS A 132 6.30 22.69 -12.99
CA LYS A 132 5.32 22.27 -13.99
C LYS A 132 5.86 21.21 -14.97
N PRO A 133 7.07 21.33 -15.56
CA PRO A 133 7.61 20.30 -16.45
C PRO A 133 7.71 18.93 -15.77
N TRP A 134 8.03 18.91 -14.48
CA TRP A 134 8.10 17.67 -13.71
C TRP A 134 6.72 17.03 -13.55
N TRP A 135 5.70 17.82 -13.22
CA TRP A 135 4.31 17.34 -13.17
C TRP A 135 3.79 16.89 -14.54
N ASP A 136 4.13 17.58 -15.62
CA ASP A 136 3.76 17.19 -16.98
C ASP A 136 4.33 15.79 -17.30
N GLN A 137 5.59 15.53 -16.95
CA GLN A 137 6.24 14.23 -17.13
C GLN A 137 5.59 13.12 -16.30
N ILE A 138 5.26 13.40 -15.04
CA ILE A 138 4.56 12.45 -14.16
C ILE A 138 3.18 12.10 -14.72
N ASN A 139 2.45 13.10 -15.21
CA ASN A 139 1.14 12.90 -15.78
C ASN A 139 1.20 12.13 -17.11
N LEU A 140 2.26 12.31 -17.90
CA LEU A 140 2.50 11.48 -19.08
C LEU A 140 2.62 10.00 -18.69
N TRP A 141 3.50 9.67 -17.73
CA TRP A 141 3.67 8.29 -17.23
C TRP A 141 2.36 7.71 -16.67
N ARG A 142 1.64 8.50 -15.88
CA ARG A 142 0.34 8.13 -15.31
C ARG A 142 -0.70 7.85 -16.39
N ASN A 143 -0.72 8.63 -17.47
CA ASN A 143 -1.67 8.43 -18.56
C ASN A 143 -1.35 7.18 -19.40
N GLU A 144 -0.07 6.89 -19.63
CA GLU A 144 0.36 5.76 -20.46
C GLU A 144 0.32 4.42 -19.73
N HIS A 145 0.63 4.41 -18.43
CA HIS A 145 0.86 3.19 -17.65
C HIS A 145 0.09 3.12 -16.33
N GLY A 146 -0.70 4.14 -16.00
CA GLY A 146 -1.44 4.20 -14.75
C GLY A 146 -2.49 3.11 -14.60
N LEU A 147 -2.83 2.83 -13.35
CA LEU A 147 -3.85 1.83 -13.02
C LEU A 147 -5.23 2.29 -13.52
N ASN A 148 -5.99 1.37 -14.12
CA ASN A 148 -7.38 1.65 -14.48
C ASN A 148 -8.30 1.55 -13.25
N HIS A 149 -8.67 2.70 -12.68
CA HIS A 149 -9.58 2.80 -11.52
C HIS A 149 -11.07 2.70 -11.89
N ASN A 150 -11.40 2.53 -13.18
CA ASN A 150 -12.78 2.41 -13.68
C ASN A 150 -13.12 0.97 -14.09
N LEU A 151 -12.32 -0.03 -13.66
CA LEU A 151 -12.57 -1.44 -13.99
C LEU A 151 -13.92 -1.91 -13.44
N VAL A 152 -14.36 -1.39 -12.30
CA VAL A 152 -15.63 -1.76 -11.66
C VAL A 152 -16.86 -1.55 -12.57
N ASP A 153 -16.78 -0.62 -13.52
CA ASP A 153 -17.88 -0.32 -14.45
C ASP A 153 -17.79 -1.12 -15.76
N GLN A 154 -16.74 -1.93 -15.92
CA GLN A 154 -16.52 -2.75 -17.10
C GLN A 154 -17.14 -4.15 -16.92
N VAL A 155 -17.97 -4.57 -17.86
CA VAL A 155 -18.51 -5.94 -17.87
C VAL A 155 -17.52 -6.87 -18.55
N SER A 156 -17.08 -7.91 -17.84
CA SER A 156 -16.21 -8.93 -18.43
C SER A 156 -16.97 -9.71 -19.50
N SER A 157 -16.37 -9.85 -20.68
CA SER A 157 -16.95 -10.55 -21.83
C SER A 157 -17.20 -12.04 -21.58
N ASN A 158 -16.50 -12.65 -20.60
CA ASN A 158 -16.62 -14.06 -20.24
C ASN A 158 -17.36 -14.29 -18.91
N GLY A 159 -17.95 -13.25 -18.32
CA GLY A 159 -18.69 -13.32 -17.05
C GLY A 159 -17.83 -13.52 -15.80
N LYS A 160 -16.49 -13.58 -15.90
CA LYS A 160 -15.60 -13.68 -14.75
C LYS A 160 -15.34 -12.31 -14.12
N ILE A 161 -15.25 -12.28 -12.80
CA ILE A 161 -14.92 -11.07 -12.04
C ILE A 161 -13.40 -10.95 -11.92
N LEU A 162 -12.85 -9.78 -12.28
CA LEU A 162 -11.44 -9.49 -12.05
C LEU A 162 -11.21 -9.16 -10.55
N PRO A 163 -10.11 -9.61 -9.93
CA PRO A 163 -9.85 -9.32 -8.52
C PRO A 163 -9.73 -7.81 -8.23
N GLN A 164 -9.25 -7.03 -9.19
CA GLN A 164 -9.22 -5.56 -9.12
C GLN A 164 -10.62 -4.96 -9.01
N GLN A 165 -11.61 -5.52 -9.73
CA GLN A 165 -13.00 -5.08 -9.66
C GLN A 165 -13.61 -5.37 -8.29
N VAL A 166 -13.24 -6.48 -7.66
CA VAL A 166 -13.67 -6.81 -6.29
C VAL A 166 -13.19 -5.72 -5.33
N VAL A 167 -11.91 -5.34 -5.40
CA VAL A 167 -11.34 -4.29 -4.55
C VAL A 167 -11.97 -2.92 -4.83
N GLN A 168 -12.14 -2.54 -6.10
CA GLN A 168 -12.77 -1.28 -6.47
C GLN A 168 -14.26 -1.22 -6.05
N SER A 169 -14.98 -2.34 -6.14
CA SER A 169 -16.35 -2.45 -5.65
C SER A 169 -16.38 -2.21 -4.14
N LEU A 170 -15.50 -2.87 -3.38
CA LEU A 170 -15.39 -2.65 -1.95
C LEU A 170 -15.06 -1.19 -1.62
N TYR A 171 -14.11 -0.57 -2.33
CA TYR A 171 -13.77 0.84 -2.18
C TYR A 171 -14.98 1.75 -2.40
N ARG A 172 -15.74 1.52 -3.48
CA ARG A 172 -16.95 2.27 -3.82
C ARG A 172 -18.03 2.13 -2.74
N GLU A 173 -18.35 0.90 -2.34
CA GLU A 173 -19.39 0.63 -1.33
C GLU A 173 -19.04 1.19 0.05
N THR A 174 -17.75 1.16 0.41
CA THR A 174 -17.28 1.69 1.70
C THR A 174 -16.91 3.16 1.64
N ARG A 175 -16.96 3.79 0.46
CA ARG A 175 -16.55 5.18 0.21
C ARG A 175 -15.13 5.48 0.72
N GLY A 176 -14.22 4.50 0.65
CA GLY A 176 -12.85 4.64 1.15
C GLY A 176 -12.70 4.76 2.67
N GLU A 177 -13.77 4.59 3.46
CA GLU A 177 -13.76 4.84 4.90
C GLU A 177 -13.51 3.61 5.77
N ALA A 178 -13.56 2.40 5.18
CA ALA A 178 -13.40 1.16 5.92
C ALA A 178 -11.96 0.95 6.41
N PHE A 179 -11.83 0.21 7.50
CA PHE A 179 -10.55 -0.40 7.84
C PHE A 179 -10.38 -1.66 6.99
N ILE A 180 -9.29 -1.71 6.26
CA ILE A 180 -8.94 -2.84 5.41
C ILE A 180 -7.79 -3.59 6.07
N THR A 181 -8.07 -4.84 6.40
CA THR A 181 -7.04 -5.81 6.72
C THR A 181 -6.78 -6.68 5.51
N SER A 182 -5.55 -7.18 5.37
CA SER A 182 -5.25 -8.12 4.30
C SER A 182 -4.30 -9.20 4.75
N ASP A 183 -4.53 -10.39 4.19
CA ASP A 183 -3.56 -11.46 4.15
C ASP A 183 -2.42 -11.15 3.15
N VAL A 184 -1.73 -12.18 2.65
CA VAL A 184 -0.51 -12.04 1.85
C VAL A 184 -0.65 -12.78 0.53
N GLY A 185 -0.30 -12.09 -0.56
CA GLY A 185 -0.36 -12.63 -1.92
C GLY A 185 -0.83 -11.59 -2.94
N GLN A 186 -1.35 -12.04 -4.07
CA GLN A 186 -1.84 -11.13 -5.12
C GLN A 186 -3.00 -10.25 -4.64
N HIS A 187 -3.93 -10.80 -3.85
CA HIS A 187 -5.05 -10.04 -3.28
C HIS A 187 -4.58 -8.87 -2.41
N GLN A 188 -3.47 -9.03 -1.69
CA GLN A 188 -2.84 -7.97 -0.90
C GLN A 188 -2.35 -6.83 -1.79
N MET A 189 -1.72 -7.15 -2.92
CA MET A 189 -1.23 -6.15 -3.87
C MET A 189 -2.40 -5.45 -4.57
N PHE A 190 -3.44 -6.18 -4.98
CA PHE A 190 -4.64 -5.56 -5.55
C PHE A 190 -5.34 -4.63 -4.55
N ALA A 191 -5.42 -5.01 -3.27
CA ALA A 191 -5.93 -4.14 -2.22
C ALA A 191 -5.10 -2.86 -2.09
N ALA A 192 -3.77 -2.99 -2.02
CA ALA A 192 -2.84 -1.87 -1.91
C ALA A 192 -2.86 -0.92 -3.13
N GLN A 193 -3.12 -1.46 -4.33
CA GLN A 193 -3.14 -0.71 -5.59
C GLN A 193 -4.48 -0.01 -5.84
N TYR A 194 -5.61 -0.65 -5.52
CA TYR A 194 -6.93 -0.21 -5.98
C TYR A 194 -7.86 0.31 -4.88
N TYR A 195 -7.54 0.12 -3.60
CA TYR A 195 -8.26 0.75 -2.50
C TYR A 195 -7.49 2.01 -2.07
N LEU A 196 -8.05 3.20 -2.33
CA LEU A 196 -7.41 4.46 -1.92
C LEU A 196 -7.65 4.70 -0.44
N PHE A 197 -6.59 5.08 0.27
CA PHE A 197 -6.64 5.35 1.71
C PHE A 197 -6.41 6.84 1.96
N ASP A 198 -7.45 7.54 2.41
CA ASP A 198 -7.36 8.97 2.72
C ASP A 198 -6.96 9.28 4.16
N LYS A 199 -6.90 8.24 5.00
CA LYS A 199 -6.60 8.34 6.43
C LYS A 199 -5.54 7.32 6.84
N PRO A 200 -4.64 7.67 7.79
CA PRO A 200 -3.67 6.72 8.29
C PRO A 200 -4.37 5.61 9.09
N ARG A 201 -3.70 4.46 9.22
CA ARG A 201 -4.19 3.31 10.01
C ARG A 201 -5.51 2.73 9.47
N ARG A 202 -5.81 2.94 8.19
CA ARG A 202 -6.89 2.27 7.46
C ARG A 202 -6.43 1.02 6.71
N TRP A 203 -5.12 0.89 6.47
CA TRP A 203 -4.50 -0.30 5.88
C TRP A 203 -3.72 -1.06 6.96
N ILE A 204 -4.05 -2.34 7.15
CA ILE A 204 -3.45 -3.23 8.15
C ILE A 204 -3.04 -4.53 7.46
N ASN A 205 -1.73 -4.76 7.32
CA ASN A 205 -1.21 -5.95 6.66
C ASN A 205 0.10 -6.44 7.30
N SER A 206 0.47 -7.68 6.99
CA SER A 206 1.82 -8.19 7.23
C SER A 206 2.71 -7.89 6.02
N GLY A 207 3.48 -6.80 6.10
CA GLY A 207 4.40 -6.37 5.04
C GLY A 207 5.77 -7.04 5.14
N GLY A 208 6.52 -6.73 6.21
CA GLY A 208 7.92 -7.17 6.34
C GLY A 208 8.10 -8.69 6.42
N LEU A 209 7.28 -9.38 7.23
CA LEU A 209 7.36 -10.83 7.37
C LEU A 209 6.53 -11.58 6.31
N GLY A 210 5.47 -10.97 5.79
CA GLY A 210 4.62 -11.60 4.78
C GLY A 210 3.84 -12.82 5.31
N THR A 211 3.26 -12.71 6.50
CA THR A 211 2.54 -13.81 7.17
C THR A 211 1.12 -14.02 6.58
N MET A 212 0.91 -15.14 5.88
CA MET A 212 -0.43 -15.62 5.53
C MET A 212 -1.22 -16.04 6.79
N GLY A 213 -2.53 -15.81 6.81
CA GLY A 213 -3.40 -16.04 7.98
C GLY A 213 -3.51 -14.84 8.92
N PHE A 214 -2.77 -13.75 8.65
CA PHE A 214 -2.80 -12.51 9.44
C PHE A 214 -4.12 -11.76 9.35
N GLY A 215 -4.78 -11.78 8.18
CA GLY A 215 -5.87 -10.87 7.84
C GLY A 215 -7.07 -10.94 8.79
N LEU A 216 -7.62 -12.13 9.01
CA LEU A 216 -8.82 -12.32 9.84
C LEU A 216 -8.57 -12.00 11.33
N PRO A 217 -7.53 -12.53 11.99
CA PRO A 217 -7.19 -12.14 13.36
C PRO A 217 -6.94 -10.64 13.51
N ALA A 218 -6.26 -10.00 12.54
CA ALA A 218 -6.05 -8.56 12.56
C ALA A 218 -7.37 -7.79 12.46
N ALA A 219 -8.30 -8.24 11.61
CA ALA A 219 -9.63 -7.65 11.48
C ALA A 219 -10.41 -7.70 12.79
N MET A 220 -10.29 -8.78 13.56
CA MET A 220 -10.91 -8.91 14.88
C MET A 220 -10.37 -7.87 15.86
N GLY A 221 -9.05 -7.71 15.92
CA GLY A 221 -8.42 -6.68 16.75
C GLY A 221 -8.87 -5.27 16.38
N VAL A 222 -8.95 -4.96 15.08
CA VAL A 222 -9.44 -3.67 14.58
C VAL A 222 -10.92 -3.47 14.92
N GLN A 223 -11.77 -4.48 14.73
CA GLN A 223 -13.21 -4.39 15.01
C GLN A 223 -13.48 -4.16 16.51
N LEU A 224 -12.69 -4.80 17.38
CA LEU A 224 -12.75 -4.57 18.83
C LEU A 224 -12.31 -3.15 19.21
N ALA A 225 -11.26 -2.63 18.57
CA ALA A 225 -10.80 -1.26 18.78
C ALA A 225 -11.75 -0.20 18.19
N HIS A 226 -12.53 -0.56 17.16
CA HIS A 226 -13.43 0.33 16.44
C HIS A 226 -14.82 -0.29 16.20
N PRO A 227 -15.64 -0.52 17.25
CA PRO A 227 -16.89 -1.30 17.15
C PRO A 227 -17.92 -0.76 16.15
N GLY A 228 -17.97 0.56 15.95
CA GLY A 228 -18.91 1.22 15.02
C GLY A 228 -18.39 1.38 13.59
N SER A 229 -17.18 0.90 13.29
CA SER A 229 -16.56 1.05 11.97
C SER A 229 -16.75 -0.17 11.09
N VAL A 230 -16.78 0.04 9.77
CA VAL A 230 -16.71 -1.06 8.80
C VAL A 230 -15.30 -1.60 8.77
N VAL A 231 -15.14 -2.90 9.04
CA VAL A 231 -13.88 -3.62 8.92
C VAL A 231 -14.03 -4.70 7.86
N ALA A 232 -13.18 -4.68 6.85
CA ALA A 232 -13.13 -5.68 5.80
C ALA A 232 -11.77 -6.39 5.77
N CYS A 233 -11.80 -7.71 5.61
CA CYS A 233 -10.62 -8.55 5.41
C CYS A 233 -10.56 -8.97 3.95
N ILE A 234 -9.61 -8.44 3.18
CA ILE A 234 -9.36 -8.88 1.81
C ILE A 234 -8.33 -10.00 1.88
N THR A 235 -8.77 -11.21 1.53
CA THR A 235 -7.98 -12.43 1.66
C THR A 235 -8.04 -13.26 0.38
N GLY A 236 -7.16 -14.26 0.28
CA GLY A 236 -7.21 -15.32 -0.71
C GLY A 236 -7.49 -16.65 -0.04
N GLU A 237 -7.96 -17.62 -0.81
CA GLU A 237 -8.50 -18.87 -0.27
C GLU A 237 -7.45 -19.70 0.49
N GLY A 238 -6.16 -19.58 0.15
CA GLY A 238 -5.09 -20.26 0.87
C GLY A 238 -4.70 -19.57 2.17
N SER A 239 -4.81 -18.24 2.22
CA SER A 239 -4.46 -17.49 3.43
C SER A 239 -5.55 -17.61 4.49
N ILE A 240 -6.81 -17.46 4.10
CA ILE A 240 -7.92 -17.51 5.06
C ILE A 240 -8.01 -18.86 5.77
N GLN A 241 -7.65 -19.95 5.09
CA GLN A 241 -7.61 -21.30 5.67
C GLN A 241 -6.62 -21.46 6.82
N MET A 242 -5.54 -20.66 6.86
CA MET A 242 -4.52 -20.76 7.92
C MET A 242 -5.05 -20.36 9.29
N CYS A 243 -6.06 -19.49 9.35
CA CYS A 243 -6.68 -19.04 10.59
C CYS A 243 -8.21 -19.03 10.51
N ILE A 244 -8.78 -19.99 9.77
CA ILE A 244 -10.23 -20.05 9.52
C ILE A 244 -11.03 -20.39 10.78
N GLN A 245 -10.41 -21.05 11.76
CA GLN A 245 -11.03 -21.36 13.05
C GLN A 245 -11.50 -20.11 13.80
N GLU A 246 -10.94 -18.94 13.48
CA GLU A 246 -11.32 -17.67 14.10
C GLU A 246 -12.74 -17.19 13.70
N LEU A 247 -13.39 -17.83 12.71
CA LEU A 247 -14.82 -17.65 12.49
C LEU A 247 -15.64 -17.94 13.76
N SER A 248 -15.25 -18.95 14.54
CA SER A 248 -15.87 -19.28 15.82
C SER A 248 -15.71 -18.12 16.82
N THR A 249 -14.53 -17.51 16.87
CA THR A 249 -14.24 -16.36 17.71
C THR A 249 -15.04 -15.12 17.28
N CYS A 250 -15.16 -14.88 15.97
CA CYS A 250 -16.02 -13.82 15.43
C CYS A 250 -17.48 -13.99 15.87
N LEU A 251 -18.00 -15.21 15.83
CA LEU A 251 -19.35 -15.53 16.30
C LEU A 251 -19.49 -15.29 17.81
N GLN A 252 -18.57 -15.82 18.60
CA GLN A 252 -18.55 -15.72 20.06
C GLN A 252 -18.60 -14.25 20.55
N TYR A 253 -17.88 -13.36 19.86
CA TYR A 253 -17.81 -11.94 20.23
C TYR A 253 -18.71 -11.03 19.37
N GLY A 254 -19.53 -11.60 18.48
CA GLY A 254 -20.45 -10.85 17.62
C GLY A 254 -19.74 -9.83 16.71
N LEU A 255 -18.56 -10.16 16.19
CA LEU A 255 -17.73 -9.26 15.39
C LEU A 255 -18.23 -9.21 13.93
N PRO A 256 -18.76 -8.08 13.43
CA PRO A 256 -19.41 -8.02 12.13
C PRO A 256 -18.44 -7.83 10.94
N ILE A 257 -17.30 -8.53 10.96
CA ILE A 257 -16.22 -8.40 9.97
C ILE A 257 -16.70 -8.84 8.58
N LYS A 258 -16.33 -8.08 7.54
CA LYS A 258 -16.64 -8.41 6.14
C LYS A 258 -15.47 -9.16 5.52
N ILE A 259 -15.60 -10.47 5.31
CA ILE A 259 -14.55 -11.28 4.69
C ILE A 259 -14.74 -11.28 3.18
N ILE A 260 -13.80 -10.69 2.45
CA ILE A 260 -13.76 -10.58 0.99
C ILE A 260 -12.72 -11.58 0.48
N ASN A 261 -13.16 -12.82 0.26
CA ASN A 261 -12.30 -13.92 -0.19
C ASN A 261 -12.19 -13.92 -1.72
N ILE A 262 -11.05 -13.46 -2.26
CA ILE A 262 -10.73 -13.50 -3.68
C ILE A 262 -10.22 -14.92 -4.00
N ASN A 263 -11.16 -15.82 -4.29
CA ASN A 263 -10.87 -17.23 -4.54
C ASN A 263 -10.40 -17.46 -5.99
N ASN A 264 -9.08 -17.60 -6.17
CA ASN A 264 -8.48 -17.95 -7.47
C ASN A 264 -7.99 -19.41 -7.54
N GLN A 265 -8.24 -20.18 -6.48
CA GLN A 265 -7.94 -21.60 -6.33
C GLN A 265 -6.44 -21.96 -6.44
N SER A 266 -5.56 -21.02 -6.08
CA SER A 266 -4.11 -21.16 -6.18
C SER A 266 -3.37 -20.26 -5.18
N LEU A 267 -2.12 -20.61 -4.87
CA LEU A 267 -1.19 -19.70 -4.21
C LEU A 267 -0.74 -18.68 -5.25
N GLY A 268 -1.63 -17.75 -5.61
CA GLY A 268 -1.53 -16.96 -6.84
C GLY A 268 -0.21 -16.21 -7.01
N MET A 269 0.37 -15.69 -5.92
CA MET A 269 1.68 -15.04 -5.97
C MET A 269 2.80 -16.04 -6.33
N VAL A 270 2.81 -17.22 -5.69
CA VAL A 270 3.79 -18.29 -6.01
C VAL A 270 3.61 -18.77 -7.44
N LYS A 271 2.35 -19.00 -7.85
CA LYS A 271 2.00 -19.40 -9.21
C LYS A 271 2.48 -18.38 -10.25
N GLN A 272 2.27 -17.09 -10.02
CA GLN A 272 2.72 -16.03 -10.92
C GLN A 272 4.23 -16.10 -11.17
N TRP A 273 5.02 -16.27 -10.10
CA TRP A 273 6.48 -16.42 -10.24
C TRP A 273 6.87 -17.72 -10.95
N GLN A 274 6.16 -18.83 -10.71
CA GLN A 274 6.36 -20.09 -11.44
C GLN A 274 6.09 -19.96 -12.93
N ASP A 275 5.04 -19.22 -13.30
CA ASP A 275 4.71 -18.92 -14.70
C ASP A 275 5.80 -18.06 -15.35
N MET A 276 6.25 -16.99 -14.69
CA MET A 276 7.20 -16.03 -15.26
C MET A 276 8.64 -16.55 -15.31
N GLN A 277 9.12 -17.22 -14.25
CA GLN A 277 10.55 -17.51 -14.07
C GLN A 277 10.89 -19.01 -14.21
N TYR A 278 9.89 -19.90 -14.14
CA TYR A 278 10.12 -21.35 -14.12
C TYR A 278 9.38 -22.09 -15.24
N GLY A 279 9.09 -21.38 -16.34
CA GLY A 279 8.49 -21.97 -17.56
C GLY A 279 7.10 -22.58 -17.34
N GLY A 280 6.33 -22.06 -16.37
CA GLY A 280 4.99 -22.58 -16.06
C GLY A 280 4.99 -23.90 -15.28
N ARG A 281 6.11 -24.30 -14.67
CA ARG A 281 6.17 -25.49 -13.81
C ARG A 281 5.48 -25.22 -12.48
N LEU A 282 4.22 -25.61 -12.40
CA LEU A 282 3.39 -25.46 -11.20
C LEU A 282 3.77 -26.52 -10.15
N SER A 283 4.50 -26.09 -9.12
CA SER A 283 4.93 -26.96 -8.01
C SER A 283 4.14 -26.60 -6.76
N GLU A 284 3.16 -27.43 -6.41
CA GLU A 284 2.31 -27.32 -5.20
C GLU A 284 1.66 -25.94 -4.98
N SER A 285 1.50 -25.15 -6.04
CA SER A 285 0.87 -23.83 -6.03
C SER A 285 -0.60 -23.86 -6.43
N THR A 286 -1.09 -25.01 -6.88
CA THR A 286 -2.49 -25.27 -7.22
C THR A 286 -3.02 -26.37 -6.31
N TYR A 287 -4.05 -26.07 -5.52
CA TYR A 287 -4.60 -27.02 -4.53
C TYR A 287 -6.13 -27.02 -4.55
N GLN A 288 -6.72 -26.70 -5.71
CA GLN A 288 -8.17 -26.64 -5.96
C GLN A 288 -8.95 -27.81 -5.36
N GLY A 289 -8.45 -29.05 -5.52
CA GLY A 289 -9.13 -30.26 -5.05
C GLY A 289 -9.26 -30.38 -3.53
N SER A 290 -8.50 -29.59 -2.77
CA SER A 290 -8.51 -29.59 -1.29
C SER A 290 -9.31 -28.42 -0.68
N LEU A 291 -9.82 -27.50 -1.50
CA LEU A 291 -10.52 -26.32 -1.00
C LEU A 291 -11.87 -26.71 -0.38
N PRO A 292 -12.19 -26.20 0.83
CA PRO A 292 -13.49 -26.43 1.42
C PRO A 292 -14.57 -25.64 0.68
N ASN A 293 -15.83 -26.07 0.83
CA ASN A 293 -16.94 -25.19 0.51
C ASN A 293 -17.02 -24.09 1.57
N PHE A 294 -16.52 -22.89 1.24
CA PHE A 294 -16.53 -21.75 2.16
C PHE A 294 -17.93 -21.31 2.61
N ILE A 295 -18.98 -21.60 1.83
CA ILE A 295 -20.37 -21.29 2.21
C ILE A 295 -20.82 -22.21 3.33
N ASP A 296 -20.56 -23.51 3.21
CA ASP A 296 -20.94 -24.49 4.23
C ASP A 296 -20.10 -24.28 5.49
N LEU A 297 -18.82 -23.96 5.34
CA LEU A 297 -17.92 -23.62 6.44
C LEU A 297 -18.35 -22.36 7.20
N ALA A 298 -18.90 -21.35 6.51
CA ALA A 298 -19.41 -20.15 7.17
C ALA A 298 -20.73 -20.38 7.92
N LYS A 299 -21.46 -21.48 7.63
CA LYS A 299 -22.73 -21.84 8.28
C LYS A 299 -22.56 -22.76 9.49
N SER A 300 -21.47 -23.52 9.56
CA SER A 300 -21.17 -24.46 10.65
C SER A 300 -20.85 -23.75 11.96
#